data_AF-A0A1L5L4W3-F1
#
_entry.id   AF-A0A1L5L4W3-F1
#
_cell.length_a   1.000
_cell.length_b   1.000
_cell.length_c   1.000
_cell.angle_alpha   90.00
_cell.angle_beta   90.00
_cell.angle_gamma   90.00
#
_symmetry.space_group_name_H-M   'P 1'
#
loop_
_entity.id
_entity.type
_entity.pdbx_description
1 polymer ?
#
loop_
_entity_poly.entity_id
_entity_poly.type
_entity_poly.pdbx_seq_one_letter_code
_entity_poly.pdbx_strand_id
1 'polypeptide(L)'
;VEQDEGTVVGNIGRNPRDRMQMTVLPDDQGKHAVTHYRVLERLGYVTLVECILETGRTHQIRVHMKHIGHILFNDERYGGHEILKGTHFAKYKQFVNNCFDTCPRQALHAMTLGFVHPVTGEEMYFTSELPDDMTRLIDKWRGYISNRELE
;
A
#
# COMPACT_ATOMS: atom_id res chain seq x y z
N VAL A 1 -5.51 -3.91 -9.99
CA VAL A 1 -6.89 -3.54 -9.68
C VAL A 1 -7.57 -3.19 -10.99
N GLU A 2 -8.63 -3.89 -11.37
CA GLU A 2 -9.39 -3.54 -12.58
C GLU A 2 -10.24 -2.30 -12.35
N GLN A 3 -10.83 -2.19 -11.15
CA GLN A 3 -11.61 -1.02 -10.72
C GLN A 3 -10.70 0.12 -10.24
N ASP A 4 -11.14 1.36 -10.42
CA ASP A 4 -10.41 2.55 -9.96
C ASP A 4 -10.69 2.90 -8.50
N GLU A 5 -11.70 2.28 -7.89
CA GLU A 5 -12.01 2.41 -6.47
C GLU A 5 -12.63 1.13 -5.93
N GLY A 6 -12.67 0.98 -4.61
CA GLY A 6 -13.30 -0.18 -3.99
C GLY A 6 -13.20 -0.16 -2.47
N THR A 7 -13.85 -1.15 -1.85
CA THR A 7 -13.83 -1.35 -0.40
C THR A 7 -13.42 -2.77 -0.09
N VAL A 8 -12.41 -2.93 0.76
CA VAL A 8 -11.98 -4.22 1.28
C VAL A 8 -12.53 -4.36 2.69
N VAL A 9 -13.42 -5.34 2.87
CA VAL A 9 -14.02 -5.72 4.15
C VAL A 9 -13.53 -7.11 4.52
N GLY A 10 -13.09 -7.27 5.76
CA GLY A 10 -12.73 -8.58 6.29
C GLY A 10 -12.28 -8.50 7.74
N ASN A 11 -12.52 -9.54 8.51
CA ASN A 11 -12.03 -9.56 9.88
C ASN A 11 -10.52 -9.80 9.91
N ILE A 12 -9.79 -8.97 10.65
CA ILE A 12 -8.34 -9.12 10.81
C ILE A 12 -8.00 -9.72 12.17
N GLY A 13 -7.12 -10.71 12.16
CA GLY A 13 -6.51 -11.26 13.36
C GLY A 13 -5.08 -11.73 13.14
N ARG A 14 -4.47 -12.30 14.18
CA ARG A 14 -3.11 -12.83 14.09
C ARG A 14 -3.09 -14.02 13.12
N ASN A 15 -2.09 -14.08 12.25
CA ASN A 15 -1.92 -15.23 11.37
C ASN A 15 -1.55 -16.48 12.19
N PRO A 16 -2.31 -17.60 12.08
CA PRO A 16 -2.04 -18.83 12.82
C PRO A 16 -0.72 -19.51 12.45
N ARG A 17 -0.24 -19.32 11.22
CA ARG A 17 0.99 -19.94 10.69
C ARG A 17 2.24 -19.08 10.92
N ASP A 18 2.09 -17.76 10.90
CA ASP A 18 3.17 -16.82 11.16
C ASP A 18 2.73 -15.76 12.18
N ARG A 19 3.19 -15.90 13.42
CA ARG A 19 2.84 -15.00 14.50
C ARG A 19 3.37 -13.58 14.31
N MET A 20 4.25 -13.29 13.36
CA MET A 20 4.65 -11.91 13.05
C MET A 20 3.65 -11.24 12.10
N GLN A 21 2.83 -11.99 11.38
CA GLN A 21 1.85 -11.48 10.43
C GLN A 21 0.44 -11.37 11.02
N MET A 22 -0.34 -10.47 10.44
CA MET A 22 -1.80 -10.44 10.56
C MET A 22 -2.39 -11.04 9.28
N THR A 23 -3.62 -11.53 9.33
CA THR A 23 -4.32 -12.05 8.14
C THR A 23 -5.81 -11.75 8.22
N VAL A 24 -6.47 -11.76 7.06
CA VAL A 24 -7.93 -11.86 7.03
C VAL A 24 -8.32 -13.26 7.52
N LEU A 25 -9.27 -13.31 8.45
CA LEU A 25 -9.81 -14.51 9.07
C LEU A 25 -11.28 -14.70 8.65
N PRO A 26 -11.84 -15.90 8.86
CA PRO A 26 -13.27 -16.14 8.71
C PRO A 26 -14.11 -15.18 9.57
N ASP A 27 -15.37 -14.98 9.18
CA ASP A 27 -16.26 -13.95 9.77
C ASP A 27 -16.56 -14.15 11.27
N ASP A 28 -16.41 -15.36 11.79
CA ASP A 28 -16.60 -15.70 13.20
C ASP A 28 -15.37 -15.40 14.08
N GLN A 29 -14.26 -14.96 13.47
CA GLN A 29 -12.97 -14.75 14.13
C GLN A 29 -12.36 -13.39 13.78
N GLY A 30 -11.47 -12.91 14.64
CA GLY A 30 -10.76 -11.64 14.41
C GLY A 30 -11.63 -10.41 14.71
N LYS A 31 -11.20 -9.25 14.20
CA LYS A 31 -11.88 -7.97 14.41
C LYS A 31 -12.25 -7.36 13.08
N HIS A 32 -13.49 -6.89 12.98
CA HIS A 32 -13.99 -6.18 11.81
C HIS A 32 -13.03 -5.05 11.38
N ALA A 33 -12.71 -5.06 10.08
CA ALA A 33 -11.84 -4.10 9.45
C ALA A 33 -12.37 -3.69 8.07
N VAL A 34 -12.29 -2.40 7.77
CA VAL A 34 -12.77 -1.80 6.52
C VAL A 34 -11.77 -0.77 6.01
N THR A 35 -11.32 -0.96 4.76
CA THR A 35 -10.44 -0.03 4.05
C THR A 35 -11.02 0.28 2.69
N HIS A 36 -11.25 1.56 2.42
CA HIS A 36 -11.58 2.04 1.08
C HIS A 36 -10.28 2.39 0.35
N TYR A 37 -10.25 2.19 -0.96
CA TYR A 37 -9.14 2.61 -1.78
C TYR A 37 -9.61 3.30 -3.05
N ARG A 38 -8.74 4.17 -3.57
CA ARG A 38 -8.91 4.83 -4.87
C ARG A 38 -7.57 4.85 -5.60
N VAL A 39 -7.58 4.50 -6.87
CA VAL A 39 -6.42 4.57 -7.76
C VAL A 39 -6.15 6.04 -8.06
N LEU A 40 -4.94 6.48 -7.73
CA LEU A 40 -4.45 7.81 -8.08
C LEU A 40 -3.67 7.79 -9.39
N GLU A 41 -2.86 6.76 -9.59
CA GLU A 41 -2.00 6.65 -10.77
C GLU A 41 -1.63 5.19 -11.06
N ARG A 42 -1.66 4.81 -12.34
CA ARG A 42 -1.26 3.47 -12.81
C ARG A 42 0.14 3.56 -13.39
N LEU A 43 1.09 2.87 -12.76
CA LEU A 43 2.53 2.95 -13.05
C LEU A 43 3.04 1.63 -13.66
N GLY A 44 2.32 1.13 -14.66
CA GLY A 44 2.61 -0.18 -15.29
C GLY A 44 2.29 -1.35 -14.35
N TYR A 45 3.32 -1.98 -13.77
CA TYR A 45 3.15 -3.16 -12.91
C TYR A 45 2.80 -2.82 -11.45
N VAL A 46 2.92 -1.56 -11.06
CA VAL A 46 2.54 -1.06 -9.73
C VAL A 46 1.46 0.03 -9.86
N THR A 47 0.81 0.37 -8.75
CA THR A 47 -0.29 1.34 -8.74
C THR A 47 -0.16 2.20 -7.49
N LEU A 48 -0.21 3.51 -7.67
CA LEU A 48 -0.33 4.46 -6.57
C LEU A 48 -1.81 4.55 -6.18
N VAL A 49 -2.09 4.27 -4.91
CA VAL A 49 -3.46 4.27 -4.39
C VAL A 49 -3.55 5.13 -3.14
N GLU A 50 -4.67 5.83 -3.02
CA GLU A 50 -5.14 6.40 -1.78
C GLU A 50 -5.88 5.32 -0.99
N CYS A 51 -5.69 5.30 0.33
CA CYS A 51 -6.41 4.41 1.23
C CYS A 51 -7.07 5.24 2.34
N ILE A 52 -8.37 5.03 2.54
CA ILE A 52 -9.14 5.67 3.61
C ILE A 52 -9.56 4.57 4.60
N LEU A 53 -9.29 4.83 5.87
CA LEU A 53 -9.56 3.90 6.96
C LEU A 53 -10.86 4.26 7.67
N GLU A 54 -11.84 3.37 7.61
CA GLU A 54 -13.01 3.41 8.51
C GLU A 54 -12.66 2.77 9.88
N THR A 55 -11.74 1.80 9.87
CA THR A 55 -11.20 1.16 11.09
C THR A 55 -9.67 1.21 11.12
N GLY A 56 -9.08 1.08 12.32
CA GLY A 56 -7.62 1.11 12.51
C GLY A 56 -7.03 -0.16 13.12
N ARG A 57 -7.14 -1.33 12.46
CA ARG A 57 -6.54 -2.59 12.94
C ARG A 57 -5.05 -2.67 12.63
N THR A 58 -4.31 -3.45 13.42
CA THR A 58 -2.86 -3.66 13.21
C THR A 58 -2.59 -4.15 11.79
N HIS A 59 -1.73 -3.44 11.06
CA HIS A 59 -1.36 -3.74 9.67
C HIS A 59 -2.52 -3.76 8.67
N GLN A 60 -3.66 -3.13 8.97
CA GLN A 60 -4.89 -3.27 8.20
C GLN A 60 -4.71 -3.07 6.69
N ILE A 61 -4.15 -1.94 6.26
CA ILE A 61 -3.91 -1.67 4.83
C ILE A 61 -3.02 -2.75 4.22
N ARG A 62 -1.92 -3.10 4.88
CA ARG A 62 -0.95 -4.11 4.40
C ARG A 62 -1.62 -5.48 4.18
N VAL A 63 -2.48 -5.89 5.13
CA VAL A 63 -3.21 -7.15 5.07
C VAL A 63 -4.29 -7.13 4.00
N HIS A 64 -5.12 -6.09 3.96
CA HIS A 64 -6.20 -5.97 2.99
C HIS A 64 -5.68 -5.91 1.56
N MET A 65 -4.64 -5.11 1.32
CA MET A 65 -4.01 -5.00 0.02
C MET A 65 -3.39 -6.33 -0.43
N LYS A 66 -2.74 -7.07 0.49
CA LYS A 66 -2.32 -8.45 0.22
C LYS A 66 -3.50 -9.39 -0.08
N HIS A 67 -4.58 -9.29 0.69
CA HIS A 67 -5.76 -10.15 0.55
C HIS A 67 -6.41 -10.04 -0.83
N ILE A 68 -6.43 -8.84 -1.42
CA ILE A 68 -6.92 -8.61 -2.78
C ILE A 68 -5.84 -8.80 -3.87
N GLY A 69 -4.67 -9.36 -3.53
CA GLY A 69 -3.59 -9.67 -4.48
C GLY A 69 -2.71 -8.47 -4.89
N HIS A 70 -2.77 -7.36 -4.14
CA HIS A 70 -2.05 -6.12 -4.40
C HIS A 70 -1.15 -5.72 -3.23
N ILE A 71 -0.15 -6.54 -2.92
CA ILE A 71 0.77 -6.32 -1.79
C ILE A 71 1.48 -4.96 -1.93
N LEU A 72 1.65 -4.24 -0.81
CA LEU A 72 2.37 -2.96 -0.82
C LEU A 72 3.82 -3.14 -1.26
N PHE A 73 4.32 -2.19 -2.03
CA PHE A 73 5.69 -2.22 -2.55
C PHE A 73 6.70 -2.19 -1.40
N ASN A 74 7.71 -3.07 -1.50
CA ASN A 74 8.76 -3.30 -0.53
C ASN A 74 8.30 -3.62 0.91
N ASP A 75 7.11 -4.21 1.05
CA ASP A 75 6.64 -4.69 2.34
C ASP A 75 7.33 -6.01 2.71
N GLU A 76 8.40 -5.92 3.49
CA GLU A 76 9.19 -7.08 3.94
C GLU A 76 8.32 -8.18 4.56
N ARG A 77 7.43 -7.80 5.48
CA ARG A 77 6.62 -8.73 6.28
C ARG A 77 5.56 -9.45 5.47
N TYR A 78 5.06 -8.83 4.41
CA TYR A 78 3.95 -9.39 3.62
C TYR A 78 4.36 -9.90 2.24
N GLY A 79 5.64 -9.81 1.88
CA GLY A 79 6.22 -10.33 0.64
C GLY A 79 6.33 -9.31 -0.49
N GLY A 80 6.18 -8.02 -0.19
CA GLY A 80 6.29 -6.93 -1.16
C GLY A 80 7.72 -6.54 -1.54
N HIS A 81 8.72 -7.12 -0.86
CA HIS A 81 10.14 -6.94 -1.11
C HIS A 81 10.69 -7.83 -2.25
N GLU A 82 9.82 -8.64 -2.86
CA GLU A 82 10.13 -9.45 -4.03
C GLU A 82 9.48 -8.88 -5.29
N ILE A 83 10.02 -9.24 -6.46
CA ILE A 83 9.45 -8.84 -7.76
C ILE A 83 8.24 -9.73 -8.06
N LEU A 84 7.04 -9.26 -7.71
CA LEU A 84 5.79 -10.02 -7.86
C LEU A 84 5.21 -10.03 -9.28
N LYS A 85 5.44 -8.95 -10.04
CA LYS A 85 4.95 -8.78 -11.41
C LYS A 85 6.02 -8.17 -12.30
N GLY A 86 5.96 -8.49 -13.59
CA GLY A 86 6.77 -7.88 -14.64
C GLY A 86 7.50 -8.88 -15.50
N THR A 87 8.54 -8.42 -16.19
CA THR A 87 9.29 -9.24 -17.16
C THR A 87 10.47 -9.96 -16.50
N HIS A 88 10.92 -11.07 -17.07
CA HIS A 88 12.09 -11.80 -16.57
C HIS A 88 13.44 -11.17 -16.99
N PHE A 89 13.43 -10.07 -17.76
CA PHE A 89 14.64 -9.44 -18.26
C PHE A 89 15.49 -8.85 -17.13
N ALA A 90 16.82 -8.99 -17.25
CA ALA A 90 17.78 -8.51 -16.27
C ALA A 90 17.64 -6.99 -16.01
N LYS A 91 17.39 -6.19 -17.05
CA LYS A 91 17.18 -4.73 -16.93
C LYS A 91 15.98 -4.38 -16.04
N TYR A 92 14.87 -5.09 -16.18
CA TYR A 92 13.69 -4.87 -15.33
C TYR A 92 13.97 -5.24 -13.88
N LYS A 93 14.62 -6.39 -13.65
CA LYS A 93 15.00 -6.80 -12.29
C LYS A 93 15.91 -5.77 -11.61
N GLN A 94 16.91 -5.29 -12.34
CA GLN A 94 17.81 -4.25 -11.84
C GLN A 94 17.05 -2.94 -11.53
N PHE A 95 16.12 -2.54 -12.39
CA PHE A 95 15.27 -1.36 -12.14
C PHE A 95 14.44 -1.51 -10.86
N VAL A 96 13.77 -2.64 -10.66
CA VAL A 96 12.93 -2.87 -9.47
C VAL A 96 13.79 -2.96 -8.21
N ASN A 97 14.96 -3.60 -8.26
CA ASN A 97 15.89 -3.62 -7.12
C ASN A 97 16.34 -2.20 -6.73
N ASN A 98 16.72 -1.36 -7.70
CA ASN A 98 17.02 0.04 -7.44
C ASN A 98 15.83 0.81 -6.84
N CYS A 99 14.60 0.39 -7.12
CA CYS A 99 13.39 0.96 -6.52
C CYS A 99 13.21 0.50 -5.07
N PHE A 100 13.49 -0.77 -4.76
CA PHE A 100 13.52 -1.27 -3.39
C PHE A 100 14.54 -0.52 -2.53
N ASP A 101 15.73 -0.24 -3.07
CA ASP A 101 16.75 0.55 -2.38
C ASP A 101 16.33 2.02 -2.17
N THR A 102 15.42 2.54 -3.00
CA THR A 102 14.94 3.93 -2.92
C THR A 102 13.94 4.12 -1.80
N CYS A 103 13.05 3.15 -1.61
CA CYS A 103 12.10 3.13 -0.50
C CYS A 103 12.26 1.79 0.24
N PRO A 104 13.22 1.70 1.19
CA PRO A 104 13.61 0.45 1.86
C PRO A 104 12.62 0.06 3.00
N ARG A 105 11.32 0.24 2.75
CA ARG A 105 10.21 -0.01 3.68
C ARG A 105 8.93 -0.19 2.88
N GLN A 106 7.85 -0.62 3.53
CA GLN A 106 6.53 -0.60 2.89
C GLN A 106 6.19 0.81 2.39
N ALA A 107 5.85 0.92 1.10
CA ALA A 107 5.43 2.16 0.45
C ALA A 107 4.03 2.55 0.94
N LEU A 108 3.99 3.05 2.17
CA LEU A 108 2.79 3.48 2.87
C LEU A 108 3.11 4.78 3.62
N HIS A 109 2.24 5.77 3.50
CA HIS A 109 2.37 7.05 4.17
C HIS A 109 1.00 7.55 4.62
N ALA A 110 0.92 8.04 5.86
CA ALA A 110 -0.29 8.66 6.38
C ALA A 110 -0.25 10.16 6.03
N MET A 111 -0.86 10.52 4.91
CA MET A 111 -0.82 11.89 4.36
C MET A 111 -1.72 12.85 5.13
N THR A 112 -2.90 12.41 5.55
CA THR A 112 -3.92 13.27 6.16
C THR A 112 -4.49 12.62 7.41
N LEU A 113 -4.70 13.43 8.44
CA LEU A 113 -5.36 13.04 9.67
C LEU A 113 -6.40 14.11 10.03
N GLY A 114 -7.66 13.69 10.13
CA GLY A 114 -8.76 14.53 10.60
C GLY A 114 -9.36 13.97 11.88
N PHE A 115 -9.64 14.82 12.87
CA PHE A 115 -10.39 14.43 14.07
C PHE A 115 -11.06 15.64 14.72
N VAL A 116 -12.10 15.36 15.51
CA VAL A 116 -12.71 16.37 16.40
C VAL A 116 -11.85 16.49 17.65
N HIS A 117 -11.36 17.69 17.92
CA HIS A 117 -10.48 17.93 19.06
C HIS A 117 -11.23 17.59 20.37
N PRO A 118 -10.66 16.75 21.25
CA PRO A 118 -11.41 16.15 22.36
C PRO A 118 -11.84 17.15 23.46
N VAL A 119 -11.23 18.33 23.51
CA VAL A 119 -11.57 19.38 24.49
C VAL A 119 -12.42 20.49 23.87
N THR A 120 -11.92 21.14 22.81
CA THR A 120 -12.60 22.24 22.12
C THR A 120 -13.80 21.83 21.25
N GLY A 121 -13.87 20.57 20.79
CA GLY A 121 -14.92 20.12 19.87
C GLY A 121 -14.76 20.62 18.42
N GLU A 122 -13.66 21.30 18.10
CA GLU A 122 -13.39 21.82 16.76
C GLU A 122 -12.90 20.71 15.83
N GLU A 123 -13.30 20.76 14.56
CA GLU A 123 -12.72 19.89 13.54
C GLU A 123 -11.29 20.32 13.22
N MET A 124 -10.35 19.41 13.36
CA MET A 124 -8.94 19.64 13.03
C MET A 124 -8.50 18.74 11.89
N TYR A 125 -7.73 19.30 10.97
CA TYR A 125 -7.16 18.59 9.83
C TYR A 125 -5.66 18.87 9.76
N PHE A 126 -4.88 17.79 9.68
CA PHE A 126 -3.43 17.84 9.54
C PHE A 126 -3.05 17.13 8.24
N THR A 127 -2.07 17.69 7.54
CA THR A 127 -1.49 17.09 6.34
C THR A 127 0.03 17.04 6.48
N SER A 128 0.65 16.02 5.90
CA SER A 128 2.09 15.91 5.75
C SER A 128 2.42 15.58 4.31
N GLU A 129 3.45 16.20 3.76
CA GLU A 129 3.95 15.90 2.42
C GLU A 129 4.47 14.46 2.30
N LEU A 130 4.44 13.93 1.08
CA LEU A 130 5.05 12.64 0.80
C LEU A 130 6.55 12.69 1.12
N PRO A 131 7.08 11.70 1.85
CA PRO A 131 8.50 11.65 2.17
C PRO A 131 9.32 11.40 0.92
N ASP A 132 10.54 11.95 0.90
CA ASP A 132 11.46 11.93 -0.25
C ASP A 132 11.67 10.53 -0.85
N ASP A 133 11.71 9.49 -0.02
CA ASP A 133 11.88 8.11 -0.47
C ASP A 133 10.74 7.63 -1.36
N MET A 134 9.49 7.93 -0.98
CA MET A 134 8.30 7.61 -1.75
C MET A 134 8.15 8.51 -2.98
N THR A 135 8.44 9.80 -2.85
CA THR A 135 8.41 10.73 -3.99
C THR A 135 9.38 10.26 -5.09
N ARG A 136 10.63 9.98 -4.72
CA ARG A 136 11.64 9.46 -5.65
C ARG A 136 11.28 8.08 -6.23
N LEU A 137 10.65 7.22 -5.44
CA LEU A 137 10.16 5.92 -5.93
C LEU A 137 9.11 6.10 -7.02
N ILE A 138 8.12 6.97 -6.78
CA ILE A 138 7.05 7.25 -7.74
C ILE A 138 7.65 7.83 -9.03
N ASP A 139 8.56 8.80 -8.92
CA ASP A 139 9.19 9.42 -10.09
C ASP A 139 10.06 8.45 -10.90
N LYS A 140 10.73 7.50 -10.24
CA LYS A 140 11.44 6.41 -10.94
C LYS A 140 10.49 5.56 -11.78
N TRP A 141 9.31 5.22 -11.23
CA TRP A 141 8.30 4.45 -11.95
C TRP A 141 7.68 5.26 -13.11
N ARG A 142 7.40 6.55 -12.91
CA ARG A 142 6.96 7.46 -13.97
C ARG A 142 7.96 7.51 -15.13
N GLY A 143 9.24 7.74 -14.82
CA GLY A 143 10.30 7.74 -15.84
C GLY A 143 10.43 6.39 -16.56
N TYR A 144 10.24 5.27 -15.84
CA TYR A 144 10.30 3.94 -16.45
C TYR A 144 9.16 3.69 -17.44
N ILE A 145 7.93 4.10 -17.12
CA ILE A 145 6.78 3.93 -18.03
C ILE A 145 6.85 4.86 -19.23
N SER A 146 7.23 6.13 -19.05
CA SER A 146 7.29 7.09 -20.17
C SER A 146 8.31 6.69 -21.21
N ASN A 147 9.44 6.11 -20.79
CA ASN A 147 10.46 5.60 -21.73
C ASN A 147 9.99 4.37 -22.52
N ARG A 148 8.99 3.63 -22.03
CA ARG A 148 8.45 2.45 -22.71
C ARG A 148 7.31 2.76 -23.66
N GLU A 149 6.58 3.84 -23.45
CA GLU A 149 5.55 4.31 -24.40
C GLU A 149 6.16 4.97 -25.64
N LEU A 150 7.44 5.36 -25.56
CA LEU A 150 8.21 5.96 -26.65
C LEU A 150 8.98 4.93 -27.50
N GLU A 151 9.05 3.66 -27.08
CA GLU A 151 9.61 2.53 -27.83
C GLU A 151 8.51 1.77 -28.60
#